data_AF-F3C708-F1
#
_entry.id   AF-F3C708-F1
#
_cell.length_a   1.000
_cell.length_b   1.000
_cell.length_c   1.000
_cell.angle_alpha   90.00
_cell.angle_beta   90.00
_cell.angle_gamma   90.00
#
_symmetry.space_group_name_H-M   'P 1'
#
loop_
_entity.id
_entity.type
_entity.pdbx_description
1 polymer ?
#
loop_
_entity_poly.entity_id
_entity_poly.type
_entity_poly.pdbx_seq_one_letter_code
_entity_poly.pdbx_strand_id
1 'polypeptide(L)'
;SQRGVEEPQLQIIYQRIDLQDQHDGITHLGFDSQSYTTGRIGIRFKGRYQFSSVPIAPYLRANLWHTKDGHDTLTFDHAEQIRTEHRSTTGSIGAGMIATLSSKASLHWSADYLVDLGEQGTEGVNTSLGFRLVW
;
A
#
# COMPACT_ATOMS: atom_id res chain seq x y z
N SER A 1 -22.36 -12.36 22.44
CA SER A 1 -21.71 -11.06 22.21
C SER A 1 -20.78 -11.21 21.00
N GLN A 2 -21.10 -10.56 19.88
CA GLN A 2 -20.24 -10.55 18.69
C GLN A 2 -19.06 -9.63 19.00
N ARG A 3 -17.88 -10.21 19.26
CA ARG A 3 -16.68 -9.44 19.60
C ARG A 3 -15.99 -8.97 18.32
N GLY A 4 -15.95 -7.66 18.11
CA GLY A 4 -15.01 -7.05 17.19
C GLY A 4 -13.57 -7.19 17.72
N VAL A 5 -12.60 -7.26 16.82
CA VAL A 5 -11.17 -7.22 17.16
C VAL A 5 -10.55 -6.01 16.50
N GLU A 6 -9.82 -5.23 17.28
CA GLU A 6 -9.02 -4.10 16.81
C GLU A 6 -7.57 -4.56 16.68
N GLU A 7 -6.97 -4.28 15.53
CA GLU A 7 -5.63 -4.75 15.18
C GLU A 7 -4.80 -3.54 14.72
N PRO A 8 -4.04 -2.87 15.62
CA PRO A 8 -3.08 -1.86 15.23
C PRO A 8 -1.93 -2.51 14.44
N GLN A 9 -1.41 -1.79 13.45
CA GLN A 9 -0.40 -2.27 12.51
C GLN A 9 0.70 -1.22 12.34
N LEU A 10 1.96 -1.66 12.44
CA LEU A 10 3.14 -0.85 12.16
C LEU A 10 4.04 -1.65 11.22
N GLN A 11 4.53 -1.01 10.16
CA GLN A 11 5.45 -1.62 9.21
C GLN A 11 6.50 -0.60 8.79
N ILE A 12 7.75 -1.06 8.65
CA ILE A 12 8.86 -0.27 8.12
C ILE A 12 9.45 -1.07 6.97
N ILE A 13 9.61 -0.41 5.82
CA ILE A 13 10.12 -1.00 4.58
C ILE A 13 11.34 -0.18 4.19
N TYR A 14 12.50 -0.86 4.12
CA TYR A 14 13.73 -0.29 3.56
C TYR A 14 13.98 -0.94 2.20
N GLN A 15 13.98 -0.14 1.14
CA GLN A 15 14.19 -0.61 -0.23
C GLN A 15 15.38 0.13 -0.84
N ARG A 16 16.28 -0.66 -1.44
CA ARG A 16 17.32 -0.18 -2.35
C ARG A 16 17.04 -0.80 -3.70
N ILE A 17 16.94 0.03 -4.72
CA ILE A 17 16.84 -0.40 -6.12
C ILE A 17 18.17 -0.05 -6.77
N ASP A 18 18.90 -1.08 -7.19
CA ASP A 18 20.08 -0.93 -8.04
C ASP A 18 19.63 -1.22 -9.47
N LEU A 19 19.52 -0.17 -10.30
CA LEU A 19 19.26 -0.31 -11.74
C LEU A 19 20.61 -0.44 -12.44
N GLN A 20 20.90 -1.59 -13.04
CA GLN A 20 22.13 -1.78 -13.83
C GLN A 20 22.04 -1.00 -15.15
N ASP A 21 23.07 -0.20 -15.45
CA ASP A 21 23.24 0.52 -16.72
C ASP A 21 23.13 -0.43 -17.92
N GLN A 22 22.06 -0.28 -18.70
CA GLN A 22 21.98 -0.83 -20.06
C GLN A 22 22.39 0.28 -21.03
N HIS A 23 23.57 0.13 -21.62
CA HIS A 23 24.10 1.03 -22.65
C HIS A 23 23.23 0.94 -23.92
N ASP A 24 22.39 1.94 -24.15
CA ASP A 24 21.75 2.15 -25.44
C ASP A 24 21.89 3.63 -25.88
N GLY A 25 23.07 3.94 -26.40
CA GLY A 25 23.33 4.83 -27.54
C GLY A 25 22.95 6.32 -27.54
N ILE A 26 21.83 6.79 -26.97
CA ILE A 26 21.32 8.16 -27.25
C ILE A 26 20.75 8.93 -26.03
N THR A 27 20.50 8.31 -24.87
CA THR A 27 19.98 9.09 -23.72
C THR A 27 20.57 8.59 -22.39
N HIS A 28 21.38 9.44 -21.73
CA HIS A 28 21.82 9.21 -20.35
C HIS A 28 20.64 9.49 -19.40
N LEU A 29 20.08 8.44 -18.80
CA LEU A 29 19.21 8.55 -17.63
C LEU A 29 19.93 7.84 -16.48
N GLY A 30 20.81 8.57 -15.79
CA GLY A 30 21.45 8.08 -14.56
C GLY A 30 20.40 7.99 -13.47
N PHE A 31 19.87 6.80 -13.22
CA PHE A 31 19.08 6.54 -12.02
C PHE A 31 20.04 6.23 -10.89
N ASP A 32 20.45 7.27 -10.16
CA ASP A 32 21.19 7.10 -8.92
C ASP A 32 20.42 6.16 -7.99
N SER A 33 21.13 5.23 -7.35
CA SER A 33 20.59 4.18 -6.48
C SER A 33 19.96 4.79 -5.23
N GLN A 34 18.76 5.34 -5.36
CA GLN A 34 18.09 6.03 -4.27
C GLN A 34 17.46 4.98 -3.35
N SER A 35 18.08 4.77 -2.18
CA SER A 35 17.45 4.01 -1.11
C SER A 35 16.35 4.86 -0.49
N TYR A 36 15.11 4.37 -0.51
CA TYR A 36 13.97 5.03 0.12
C TYR A 36 13.44 4.19 1.27
N THR A 37 13.02 4.88 2.34
CA THR A 37 12.44 4.25 3.53
C THR A 37 10.98 4.62 3.63
N THR A 38 10.10 3.62 3.61
CA THR A 38 8.66 3.81 3.76
C THR A 38 8.19 3.25 5.10
N GLY A 39 7.57 4.11 5.90
CA GLY A 39 6.85 3.73 7.12
C GLY A 39 5.35 3.62 6.85
N ARG A 40 4.69 2.67 7.51
CA ARG A 40 3.23 2.52 7.52
C ARG A 40 2.72 2.37 8.93
N ILE A 41 1.74 3.19 9.29
CA ILE A 41 0.92 3.01 10.48
C ILE A 41 -0.50 2.74 10.01
N GLY A 42 -1.15 1.74 10.59
CA GLY A 42 -2.52 1.41 10.25
C GLY A 42 -3.28 0.79 11.40
N ILE A 43 -4.59 0.69 11.21
CA ILE A 43 -5.48 0.00 12.12
C ILE A 43 -6.50 -0.78 11.30
N ARG A 44 -6.82 -1.99 11.76
CA ARG A 44 -7.86 -2.82 11.17
C ARG A 44 -8.87 -3.24 12.22
N PHE A 45 -10.14 -3.03 11.92
CA PHE A 45 -11.26 -3.47 12.75
C PHE A 45 -11.93 -4.65 12.06
N LYS A 46 -12.00 -5.79 12.72
CA LYS A 46 -12.57 -7.02 12.16
C LYS A 46 -13.78 -7.47 12.95
N GLY A 47 -14.88 -7.67 12.24
CA GLY A 47 -16.09 -8.30 12.76
C GLY A 47 -16.13 -9.79 12.48
N ARG A 48 -17.05 -10.48 13.16
CA ARG A 48 -17.38 -11.90 12.91
C ARG A 48 -18.88 -12.04 12.89
N TYR A 49 -19.42 -12.45 11.74
CA TYR A 49 -20.85 -12.62 11.51
C TYR A 49 -21.10 -13.96 10.82
N GLN A 50 -22.35 -14.44 10.87
CA GLN A 50 -22.81 -15.57 10.08
C GLN A 50 -23.91 -15.07 9.14
N PHE A 51 -23.73 -15.29 7.84
CA PHE A 51 -24.72 -14.96 6.82
C PHE A 51 -25.15 -16.25 6.12
N SER A 52 -26.43 -16.63 6.28
CA SER A 52 -26.97 -17.87 5.69
C SER A 52 -26.08 -19.10 5.92
N SER A 53 -25.66 -19.31 7.18
CA SER A 53 -24.74 -20.39 7.62
C SER A 53 -23.28 -20.29 7.13
N VAL A 54 -22.92 -19.25 6.38
CA VAL A 54 -21.53 -18.97 5.98
C VAL A 54 -20.89 -18.00 6.98
N PRO A 55 -19.81 -18.38 7.68
CA PRO A 55 -19.05 -17.45 8.50
C PRO A 55 -18.40 -16.38 7.63
N ILE A 56 -18.72 -15.12 7.90
CA ILE A 56 -18.12 -13.96 7.25
C ILE A 56 -17.38 -13.11 8.28
N ALA A 57 -16.25 -12.55 7.86
CA ALA A 57 -15.47 -11.62 8.67
C ALA A 57 -15.28 -10.32 7.89
N PRO A 58 -16.24 -9.37 7.97
CA PRO A 58 -16.06 -8.04 7.42
C PRO A 58 -14.99 -7.30 8.21
N TYR A 59 -14.29 -6.39 7.56
CA TYR A 59 -13.29 -5.55 8.21
C TYR A 59 -13.20 -4.18 7.56
N LEU A 60 -12.84 -3.20 8.38
CA LEU A 60 -12.47 -1.86 7.96
C LEU A 60 -10.98 -1.67 8.26
N ARG A 61 -10.28 -0.93 7.41
CA ARG A 61 -8.88 -0.59 7.60
C ARG A 61 -8.61 0.86 7.24
N ALA A 62 -7.70 1.47 7.96
CA ALA A 62 -7.13 2.77 7.62
C ALA A 62 -5.62 2.64 7.72
N ASN A 63 -4.89 3.20 6.75
CA ASN A 63 -3.44 3.23 6.76
C ASN A 63 -2.93 4.61 6.36
N LEU A 64 -1.85 5.01 7.01
CA LEU A 64 -1.05 6.16 6.67
C LEU A 64 0.34 5.66 6.27
N TRP A 65 0.76 6.01 5.06
CA TRP A 65 2.07 5.73 4.53
C TRP A 65 2.87 7.02 4.51
N HIS A 66 4.14 6.94 4.89
CA HIS A 66 5.06 8.05 4.83
C HIS A 66 6.39 7.56 4.30
N THR A 67 6.83 8.12 3.17
CA THR A 67 8.14 7.84 2.59
C THR A 67 9.10 8.97 2.95
N LYS A 68 10.24 8.60 3.53
CA LYS A 68 11.35 9.52 3.79
C LYS A 68 12.46 9.28 2.79
N ASP A 69 12.93 10.37 2.19
CA ASP A 69 14.16 10.38 1.42
C ASP A 69 15.39 10.26 2.31
N GLY A 70 16.37 9.49 1.82
CA GLY A 70 17.75 9.57 2.28
C GLY A 70 18.40 10.87 1.82
N HIS A 71 19.38 11.35 2.57
CA HIS A 71 20.13 12.57 2.27
C HIS A 71 20.67 12.56 0.82
N ASP A 72 20.26 13.52 -0.02
CA ASP A 72 21.20 14.24 -0.87
C ASP A 72 20.65 15.54 -1.46
N THR A 73 21.55 16.51 -1.51
CA THR A 73 21.36 17.86 -2.04
C THR A 73 21.55 17.83 -3.55
N LEU A 74 20.48 18.02 -4.32
CA LEU A 74 20.59 18.18 -5.77
C LEU A 74 20.26 19.63 -6.15
N THR A 75 21.32 20.40 -6.37
CA THR A 75 21.27 21.65 -7.13
C THR A 75 21.47 21.27 -8.59
N PHE A 76 20.45 21.39 -9.45
CA PHE A 76 20.68 21.40 -10.89
C PHE A 76 19.84 22.46 -11.59
N ASP A 77 20.57 23.31 -12.28
CA ASP A 77 20.12 24.34 -13.20
C ASP A 77 19.38 23.72 -14.39
N HIS A 78 18.25 24.33 -14.74
CA HIS A 78 17.62 24.34 -16.06
C HIS A 78 17.54 23.00 -16.83
N ALA A 79 16.59 22.14 -16.45
CA ALA A 79 15.64 21.53 -17.40
C ALA A 79 14.61 20.72 -16.62
N GLU A 80 13.35 20.94 -16.99
CA GLU A 80 12.12 20.39 -16.45
C GLU A 80 12.21 18.89 -16.14
N GLN A 81 12.46 18.58 -14.88
CA GLN A 81 12.48 17.22 -14.34
C GLN A 81 11.05 16.89 -13.92
N ILE A 82 10.52 15.74 -14.38
CA ILE A 82 9.32 15.15 -13.80
C ILE A 82 9.69 14.72 -12.38
N ARG A 83 9.58 15.66 -11.45
CA ARG A 83 9.76 15.49 -10.01
C ARG A 83 8.54 14.75 -9.51
N THR A 84 8.60 13.43 -9.49
CA THR A 84 7.73 12.69 -8.58
C THR A 84 8.25 13.01 -7.18
N GLU A 85 7.63 14.00 -6.55
CA GLU A 85 8.07 14.62 -5.31
C GLU A 85 8.34 13.58 -4.22
N HIS A 86 9.61 13.55 -3.79
CA HIS A 86 10.23 12.42 -3.08
C HIS A 86 9.82 12.31 -1.59
N ARG A 87 9.03 13.26 -1.09
CA ARG A 87 8.35 13.19 0.21
C ARG A 87 6.83 13.11 0.02
N SER A 88 6.31 11.90 -0.16
CA SER A 88 4.87 11.66 -0.21
C SER A 88 4.34 11.08 1.11
N THR A 89 3.21 11.64 1.56
CA THR A 89 2.39 11.07 2.64
C THR A 89 1.07 10.64 2.02
N THR A 90 0.81 9.34 1.99
CA THR A 90 -0.38 8.79 1.36
C THR A 90 -1.31 8.20 2.42
N GLY A 91 -2.57 8.61 2.40
CA GLY A 91 -3.63 8.02 3.20
C GLY A 91 -4.36 6.93 2.43
N SER A 92 -4.87 5.92 3.14
CA SER A 92 -5.83 4.98 2.59
C SER A 92 -6.90 4.61 3.61
N ILE A 93 -8.13 4.47 3.13
CA ILE A 93 -9.24 3.87 3.87
C ILE A 93 -9.83 2.75 3.03
N GLY A 94 -10.18 1.65 3.66
CA GLY A 94 -10.66 0.49 2.92
C GLY A 94 -11.58 -0.39 3.73
N ALA A 95 -12.34 -1.20 3.01
CA ALA A 95 -13.22 -2.20 3.58
C ALA A 95 -12.99 -3.53 2.86
N GLY A 96 -13.26 -4.63 3.56
CA GLY A 96 -13.22 -5.94 2.93
C GLY A 96 -13.98 -6.97 3.74
N MET A 97 -14.04 -8.17 3.18
CA MET A 97 -14.65 -9.32 3.84
C MET A 97 -13.92 -10.59 3.49
N ILE A 98 -13.95 -11.53 4.43
CA ILE A 98 -13.50 -12.89 4.24
C ILE A 98 -14.69 -13.81 4.47
N ALA A 99 -15.08 -14.59 3.46
CA ALA A 99 -16.12 -15.61 3.58
C ALA A 99 -15.48 -16.99 3.65
N THR A 100 -15.71 -17.71 4.75
CA THR A 100 -15.23 -19.08 4.92
C THR A 100 -16.27 -20.03 4.35
N LEU A 101 -16.07 -20.46 3.10
CA LEU A 101 -17.01 -21.32 2.38
C LEU A 101 -16.97 -22.76 2.89
N SER A 102 -15.80 -23.23 3.33
CA SER A 102 -15.61 -24.52 3.98
C SER A 102 -14.38 -24.49 4.89
N SER A 103 -14.08 -25.60 5.58
CA SER A 103 -12.83 -25.73 6.35
C SER A 103 -11.56 -25.62 5.50
N LYS A 104 -11.68 -25.75 4.16
CA LYS A 104 -10.56 -25.73 3.21
C LYS A 104 -10.60 -24.56 2.22
N ALA A 105 -11.72 -23.82 2.13
CA ALA A 105 -11.92 -22.80 1.13
C ALA A 105 -12.36 -21.47 1.75
N SER A 106 -11.72 -20.38 1.34
CA SER A 106 -12.10 -19.01 1.72
C SER A 106 -12.03 -18.04 0.56
N LEU A 107 -12.99 -17.14 0.49
CA LEU A 107 -13.06 -16.04 -0.49
C LEU A 107 -12.74 -14.73 0.23
N HIS A 108 -11.96 -13.87 -0.42
CA HIS A 108 -11.48 -12.60 0.10
C HIS A 108 -11.85 -11.52 -0.90
N TRP A 109 -12.47 -10.45 -0.43
CA TRP A 109 -12.74 -9.27 -1.25
C TRP A 109 -12.41 -8.02 -0.46
N SER A 110 -11.83 -7.01 -1.12
CA SER A 110 -11.66 -5.69 -0.52
C SER A 110 -11.61 -4.57 -1.54
N ALA A 111 -11.88 -3.36 -1.07
CA ALA A 111 -11.67 -2.11 -1.79
C ALA A 111 -10.98 -1.09 -0.87
N ASP A 112 -10.08 -0.30 -1.45
CA ASP A 112 -9.37 0.79 -0.80
C ASP A 112 -9.50 2.06 -1.64
N TYR A 113 -9.73 3.15 -0.94
CA TYR A 113 -9.56 4.50 -1.46
C TYR A 113 -8.21 5.02 -0.99
N LEU A 114 -7.38 5.49 -1.92
CA LEU A 114 -6.06 6.04 -1.70
C LEU A 114 -6.09 7.53 -2.03
N VAL A 115 -5.47 8.33 -1.18
CA VAL A 115 -5.35 9.77 -1.37
C VAL A 115 -3.92 10.20 -1.05
N ASP A 116 -3.29 10.91 -1.99
CA ASP A 116 -2.06 11.63 -1.69
C ASP A 116 -2.40 12.89 -0.90
N LEU A 117 -1.72 13.09 0.24
CA LEU A 117 -1.92 14.23 1.12
C LEU A 117 -0.88 15.35 0.86
N GLY A 118 -0.03 15.19 -0.16
CA GLY A 118 0.93 16.18 -0.65
C GLY A 118 0.33 17.24 -1.59
N GLU A 119 1.20 18.08 -2.17
CA GLU A 119 0.79 19.27 -2.95
C GLU A 119 0.16 18.95 -4.31
N GLN A 120 0.34 17.74 -4.83
CA GLN A 120 -0.27 17.25 -6.07
C GLN A 120 -1.23 16.10 -5.76
N GLY A 121 -2.42 16.46 -5.28
CA GLY A 121 -3.43 15.53 -4.79
C GLY A 121 -3.92 14.56 -5.88
N THR A 122 -3.32 13.37 -5.91
CA THR A 122 -3.77 12.25 -6.75
C THR A 122 -4.61 11.31 -5.89
N GLU A 123 -5.77 10.92 -6.41
CA GLU A 123 -6.66 9.93 -5.79
C GLU A 123 -6.73 8.66 -6.62
N GLY A 124 -6.95 7.53 -5.94
CA GLY A 124 -7.00 6.23 -6.58
C GLY A 124 -7.91 5.26 -5.84
N VAL A 125 -8.45 4.29 -6.58
CA VAL A 125 -9.22 3.19 -6.01
C VAL A 125 -8.54 1.88 -6.36
N ASN A 126 -8.33 1.04 -5.35
CA ASN A 126 -7.84 -0.32 -5.54
C ASN A 126 -8.94 -1.30 -5.11
N THR A 127 -9.19 -2.32 -5.92
CA THR A 127 -10.11 -3.40 -5.57
C THR A 127 -9.40 -4.73 -5.74
N SER A 128 -9.63 -5.66 -4.83
CA SER A 128 -8.98 -6.97 -4.83
C SER A 128 -10.01 -8.06 -4.57
N LEU A 129 -9.91 -9.14 -5.33
CA LEU A 129 -10.67 -10.37 -5.15
C LEU A 129 -9.69 -11.54 -5.15
N GLY A 130 -9.77 -12.40 -4.13
CA GLY A 130 -8.84 -13.50 -3.94
C GLY A 130 -9.53 -14.74 -3.39
N PHE A 131 -9.00 -15.89 -3.73
CA PHE A 131 -9.51 -17.18 -3.27
C PHE A 131 -8.36 -17.99 -2.66
N ARG A 132 -8.62 -18.66 -1.54
CA ARG A 132 -7.63 -19.49 -0.85
C ARG A 132 -8.19 -20.89 -0.65
N LEU A 133 -7.42 -21.87 -1.10
CA LEU A 133 -7.62 -23.30 -0.88
C LEU A 133 -6.48 -23.86 -0.03
N VAL A 134 -6.81 -24.78 0.88
CA VAL A 134 -5.84 -25.57 1.65
C VAL A 134 -6.12 -27.05 1.35
N TRP A 135 -5.15 -27.75 0.76
CA TRP A 135 -5.25 -29.16 0.40
C TRP A 135 -4.45 -30.05 1.35
#